data_AF-A0A7W1NNR9-F1
#
_entry.id   AF-A0A7W1NNR9-F1
#
_cell.length_a   1.000
_cell.length_b   1.000
_cell.length_c   1.000
_cell.angle_alpha   90.00
_cell.angle_beta   90.00
_cell.angle_gamma   90.00
#
_symmetry.space_group_name_H-M   'P 1'
#
loop_
_entity.id
_entity.type
_entity.pdbx_description
1 polymer ?
#
loop_
_entity_poly.entity_id
_entity_poly.type
_entity_poly.pdbx_seq_one_letter_code
_entity_poly.pdbx_strand_id
1 'polypeptide(L)'
;MNARKLGLMALFVLILGAMVLPTLAADKTKTVTVTLSESDINSSYRVTNPARRSITNVNVDLQPGQVVISATFTSPKTNPIAVSVTLVPSVSNGRVYWTVLSATANGKAASADLLTQINASISTSWRNYWKGKHPGYVTALSVSDDSITWTKVYGSV
;
A
#
# COMPACT_ATOMS: atom_id res chain seq x y z
N MET A 1 -9.73 -68.42 -11.47
CA MET A 1 -8.77 -67.31 -11.39
C MET A 1 -7.96 -67.50 -10.10
N ASN A 2 -6.68 -67.83 -10.22
CA ASN A 2 -5.89 -68.40 -9.12
C ASN A 2 -5.50 -67.30 -8.12
N ALA A 3 -5.59 -67.57 -6.81
CA ALA A 3 -5.36 -66.61 -5.72
C ALA A 3 -4.03 -65.83 -5.83
N ARG A 4 -3.03 -66.40 -6.51
CA ARG A 4 -1.74 -65.74 -6.82
C ARG A 4 -1.85 -64.53 -7.78
N LYS A 5 -2.83 -64.50 -8.69
CA LYS A 5 -3.07 -63.38 -9.61
C LYS A 5 -3.85 -62.23 -8.96
N LEU A 6 -4.67 -62.52 -7.94
CA LEU A 6 -5.38 -61.53 -7.13
C LEU A 6 -4.43 -60.77 -6.18
N GLY A 7 -3.45 -61.46 -5.60
CA GLY A 7 -2.46 -60.82 -4.72
C GLY A 7 -1.54 -59.81 -5.44
N LEU A 8 -1.13 -60.12 -6.68
CA LEU A 8 -0.27 -59.20 -7.46
C LEU A 8 -1.02 -57.95 -7.96
N MET A 9 -2.31 -58.09 -8.31
CA MET A 9 -3.14 -56.94 -8.68
C MET A 9 -3.46 -56.04 -7.48
N ALA A 10 -3.71 -56.62 -6.29
CA ALA A 10 -3.93 -55.85 -5.07
C ALA A 10 -2.70 -55.01 -4.67
N LEU A 11 -1.48 -55.55 -4.86
CA LEU A 11 -0.24 -54.82 -4.59
C LEU A 11 -0.01 -53.69 -5.61
N PHE A 12 -0.36 -53.89 -6.88
CA PHE A 12 -0.22 -52.87 -7.93
C PHE A 12 -1.17 -51.68 -7.73
N VAL A 13 -2.41 -51.93 -7.29
CA VAL A 13 -3.38 -50.87 -6.96
C VAL A 13 -2.97 -50.08 -5.71
N LEU A 14 -2.29 -50.73 -4.75
CA LEU A 14 -1.80 -50.08 -3.53
C LEU A 14 -0.58 -49.18 -3.80
N ILE A 15 0.26 -49.54 -4.78
CA ILE A 15 1.39 -48.71 -5.23
C ILE A 15 0.93 -47.54 -6.12
N LEU A 16 -0.12 -47.72 -6.94
CA LEU A 16 -0.73 -46.61 -7.71
C LEU A 16 -1.54 -45.65 -6.83
N GLY A 17 -2.14 -46.12 -5.73
CA GLY A 17 -2.83 -45.27 -4.74
C GLY A 17 -1.88 -44.37 -3.94
N ALA A 18 -0.60 -44.76 -3.79
CA ALA A 18 0.41 -43.99 -3.07
C ALA A 18 0.99 -42.82 -3.89
N MET A 19 0.69 -42.72 -5.20
CA MET A 19 1.15 -41.62 -6.07
C MET A 19 0.13 -40.48 -6.24
N VAL A 20 -1.01 -40.53 -5.54
CA VAL A 20 -1.92 -39.38 -5.42
C VAL A 20 -1.86 -38.82 -4.00
N LEU A 21 -0.64 -38.63 -3.48
CA LEU A 21 -0.47 -37.60 -2.47
C LEU A 21 -0.66 -36.29 -3.21
N PRO A 22 -1.70 -35.47 -2.93
CA PRO A 22 -1.66 -34.09 -3.34
C PRO A 22 -0.36 -33.57 -2.74
N THR A 23 0.58 -33.19 -3.60
CA THR A 23 1.73 -32.40 -3.18
C THR A 23 1.14 -31.11 -2.65
N LEU A 24 0.79 -31.10 -1.36
CA LEU A 24 0.63 -29.93 -0.54
C LEU A 24 2.03 -29.32 -0.41
N ALA A 25 2.56 -28.83 -1.53
CA ALA A 25 3.36 -27.63 -1.51
C ALA A 25 2.41 -26.58 -0.94
N ALA A 26 2.32 -26.54 0.39
CA ALA A 26 1.64 -25.50 1.11
C ALA A 26 2.32 -24.22 0.66
N ASP A 27 1.67 -23.54 -0.27
CA ASP A 27 2.03 -22.23 -0.72
C ASP A 27 2.14 -21.38 0.55
N LYS A 28 3.38 -21.07 0.99
CA LYS A 28 3.66 -20.37 2.26
C LYS A 28 3.37 -18.88 2.09
N THR A 29 2.25 -18.60 1.44
CA THR A 29 1.81 -17.30 0.99
C THR A 29 0.85 -16.79 2.04
N LYS A 30 1.37 -15.95 2.94
CA LYS A 30 0.61 -15.33 4.03
C LYS A 30 0.01 -14.02 3.54
N THR A 31 -1.31 -13.96 3.47
CA THR A 31 -2.04 -12.72 3.20
C THR A 31 -2.31 -11.97 4.51
N VAL A 32 -2.02 -10.67 4.54
CA VAL A 32 -2.27 -9.77 5.67
C VAL A 32 -2.97 -8.53 5.16
N THR A 33 -4.12 -8.21 5.73
CA THR A 33 -4.83 -6.96 5.48
C THR A 33 -4.55 -6.01 6.64
N VAL A 34 -4.18 -4.77 6.32
CA VAL A 34 -3.98 -3.71 7.30
C VAL A 34 -4.93 -2.59 6.95
N THR A 35 -5.73 -2.17 7.92
CA THR A 35 -6.62 -1.02 7.82
C THR A 35 -6.15 0.03 8.83
N LEU A 36 -5.99 1.27 8.37
CA LEU A 36 -5.75 2.42 9.22
C LEU A 36 -6.94 3.37 9.08
N SER A 37 -7.47 3.83 10.21
CA SER A 37 -8.48 4.88 10.19
C SER A 37 -7.84 6.25 9.99
N GLU A 38 -8.63 7.21 9.52
CA GLU A 38 -8.22 8.61 9.41
C GLU A 38 -7.76 9.16 10.78
N SER A 39 -8.46 8.81 11.85
CA SER A 39 -8.12 9.27 13.20
C SER A 39 -6.78 8.71 13.68
N ASP A 40 -6.46 7.45 13.35
CA ASP A 40 -5.14 6.86 13.62
C ASP A 40 -4.03 7.60 12.84
N ILE A 41 -4.31 8.00 11.59
CA ILE A 41 -3.36 8.73 10.76
C ILE A 41 -3.13 10.13 11.33
N ASN A 42 -4.19 10.87 11.63
CA ASN A 42 -4.12 12.24 12.15
C ASN A 42 -3.54 12.31 13.56
N SER A 43 -3.68 11.25 14.37
CA SER A 43 -3.02 11.14 15.67
C SER A 43 -1.56 10.70 15.59
N SER A 44 -1.08 10.25 14.43
CA SER A 44 0.29 9.77 14.27
C SER A 44 1.33 10.89 14.52
N TYR A 45 2.47 10.52 15.12
CA TYR A 45 3.54 11.47 15.44
C TYR A 45 4.05 12.25 14.21
N ARG A 46 4.01 11.66 13.00
CA ARG A 46 4.47 12.32 11.78
C ARG A 46 3.53 13.43 11.31
N VAL A 47 2.24 13.34 11.64
CA VAL A 47 1.23 14.36 11.34
C VAL A 47 1.22 15.43 12.43
N THR A 48 1.20 15.02 13.69
CA THR A 48 1.16 15.94 14.85
C THR A 48 2.47 16.68 15.08
N ASN A 49 3.62 16.11 14.68
CA ASN A 49 4.93 16.76 14.76
C ASN A 49 5.66 16.70 13.39
N PRO A 50 5.32 17.62 12.47
CA PRO A 50 5.94 17.69 11.15
C PRO A 50 7.46 17.91 11.25
N ALA A 51 8.23 17.27 10.37
CA ALA A 51 9.69 17.36 10.39
C ALA A 51 10.21 18.78 10.14
N ARG A 52 9.43 19.63 9.45
CA ARG A 52 9.77 21.02 9.19
C ARG A 52 8.89 21.94 10.04
N ARG A 53 9.51 22.80 10.84
CA ARG A 53 8.82 23.81 11.66
C ARG A 53 8.02 24.82 10.84
N SER A 54 8.35 24.97 9.55
CA SER A 54 7.58 25.78 8.60
C SER A 54 6.24 25.16 8.22
N ILE A 55 5.94 23.93 8.66
CA ILE A 55 4.70 23.23 8.37
C ILE A 55 3.99 22.97 9.70
N THR A 56 2.75 23.42 9.82
CA THR A 56 1.89 23.22 10.99
C THR A 56 0.49 22.81 10.55
N ASN A 57 -0.35 22.40 11.50
CA ASN A 57 -1.77 22.06 11.26
C ASN A 57 -1.95 21.05 10.12
N VAL A 58 -1.10 20.03 10.07
CA VAL A 58 -1.24 18.97 9.07
C VAL A 58 -2.49 18.18 9.39
N ASN A 59 -3.33 17.98 8.39
CA ASN A 59 -4.52 17.14 8.46
C ASN A 59 -4.58 16.25 7.22
N VAL A 60 -4.94 15.00 7.43
CA VAL A 60 -5.22 14.01 6.39
C VAL A 60 -6.71 13.78 6.38
N ASP A 61 -7.31 13.94 5.22
CA ASP A 61 -8.73 13.69 4.95
C ASP A 61 -8.81 12.56 3.91
N LEU A 62 -9.44 11.45 4.30
CA LEU A 62 -9.62 10.28 3.46
C LEU A 62 -10.95 10.40 2.72
N GLN A 63 -10.89 10.22 1.40
CA GLN A 63 -12.06 10.26 0.55
C GLN A 63 -12.06 9.03 -0.36
N PRO A 64 -13.22 8.59 -0.88
CA PRO A 64 -13.29 7.39 -1.69
C PRO A 64 -12.32 7.47 -2.89
N GLY A 65 -11.32 6.60 -2.89
CA GLY A 65 -10.28 6.53 -3.92
C GLY A 65 -9.19 7.61 -3.88
N GLN A 66 -9.21 8.55 -2.93
CA GLN A 66 -8.23 9.63 -2.86
C GLN A 66 -7.91 10.08 -1.42
N VAL A 67 -6.76 10.73 -1.25
CA VAL A 67 -6.31 11.27 0.04
C VAL A 67 -6.02 12.74 -0.14
N VAL A 68 -6.61 13.58 0.71
CA VAL A 68 -6.36 15.01 0.73
C VAL A 68 -5.51 15.34 1.95
N ILE A 69 -4.33 15.93 1.74
CA ILE A 69 -3.47 16.39 2.82
C ILE A 69 -3.47 17.90 2.82
N SER A 70 -3.91 18.51 3.91
CA SER A 70 -3.86 19.95 4.12
C SER A 70 -2.86 20.32 5.20
N ALA A 71 -2.28 21.51 5.10
CA ALA A 71 -1.37 22.05 6.11
C ALA A 71 -1.30 23.57 6.02
N THR A 72 -0.72 24.19 7.04
CA THR A 72 -0.27 25.58 6.99
C THR A 72 1.23 25.63 6.74
N PHE A 73 1.67 26.34 5.71
CA PHE A 73 3.07 26.65 5.46
C PHE A 73 3.40 28.07 5.89
N THR A 74 4.43 28.23 6.71
CA THR A 74 4.91 29.52 7.20
C THR A 74 6.39 29.69 6.84
N SER A 75 6.70 30.76 6.11
CA SER A 75 8.07 31.17 5.80
C SER A 75 8.39 32.47 6.53
N PRO A 76 9.64 32.73 6.97
CA PRO A 76 9.98 33.93 7.75
C PRO A 76 9.61 35.27 7.08
N LYS A 77 9.44 35.28 5.75
CA LYS A 77 9.20 36.48 4.95
C LYS A 77 7.76 36.62 4.45
N THR A 78 6.89 35.65 4.73
CA THR A 78 5.54 35.63 4.18
C THR A 78 4.52 35.28 5.25
N ASN A 79 3.30 35.79 5.08
CA ASN A 79 2.18 35.34 5.88
C ASN A 79 2.00 33.81 5.74
N PRO A 80 1.50 33.13 6.78
CA PRO A 80 1.12 31.73 6.69
C PRO A 80 0.16 31.50 5.52
N ILE A 81 0.43 30.47 4.72
CA ILE A 81 -0.42 30.07 3.59
C ILE A 81 -1.01 28.69 3.84
N ALA A 82 -2.29 28.53 3.57
CA ALA A 82 -2.91 27.22 3.52
C ALA A 82 -2.45 26.49 2.26
N VAL A 83 -1.99 25.24 2.41
CA VAL A 83 -1.63 24.36 1.30
C VAL A 83 -2.48 23.10 1.38
N SER A 84 -2.84 22.55 0.22
CA SER A 84 -3.55 21.28 0.13
C SER A 84 -3.06 20.50 -1.07
N VAL A 85 -3.02 19.18 -0.97
CA VAL A 85 -2.65 18.26 -2.03
C VAL A 85 -3.60 17.07 -2.06
N THR A 86 -4.11 16.74 -3.24
CA THR A 86 -4.94 15.54 -3.46
C THR A 86 -4.08 14.47 -4.13
N LEU A 87 -4.01 13.30 -3.50
CA LEU A 87 -3.26 12.15 -3.98
C LEU A 87 -4.19 10.98 -4.29
N VAL A 88 -3.89 10.25 -5.36
CA VAL A 88 -4.53 8.97 -5.67
C VAL A 88 -3.51 7.85 -5.57
N PRO A 89 -3.82 6.78 -4.82
CA PRO A 89 -2.98 5.62 -4.75
C PRO A 89 -3.19 4.69 -5.94
N SER A 90 -2.15 3.97 -6.31
CA SER A 90 -2.21 2.83 -7.23
C SER A 90 -1.26 1.73 -6.76
N VAL A 91 -1.53 0.49 -7.15
CA VAL A 91 -0.66 -0.64 -6.86
C VAL A 91 -0.04 -1.12 -8.15
N SER A 92 1.29 -1.19 -8.19
CA SER A 92 2.05 -1.70 -9.33
C SER A 92 3.29 -2.45 -8.85
N ASN A 93 3.60 -3.59 -9.46
CA ASN A 93 4.76 -4.41 -9.10
C ASN A 93 4.90 -4.67 -7.58
N GLY A 94 3.77 -4.93 -6.92
CA GLY A 94 3.72 -5.21 -5.48
C GLY A 94 3.99 -4.01 -4.57
N ARG A 95 3.90 -2.78 -5.08
CA ARG A 95 4.17 -1.54 -4.34
C ARG A 95 3.04 -0.54 -4.52
N VAL A 96 2.81 0.27 -3.49
CA VAL A 96 1.93 1.44 -3.58
C VAL A 96 2.68 2.55 -4.32
N TYR A 97 1.99 3.29 -5.16
CA TYR A 97 2.43 4.53 -5.78
C TYR A 97 1.39 5.61 -5.50
N TRP A 98 1.86 6.79 -5.14
CA TRP A 98 1.01 7.96 -4.90
C TRP A 98 1.20 8.96 -6.02
N THR A 99 0.12 9.30 -6.71
CA THR A 99 0.10 10.34 -7.75
C THR A 99 -0.61 11.56 -7.21
N VAL A 100 0.04 12.71 -7.26
CA VAL A 100 -0.61 14.00 -6.97
C VAL A 100 -1.45 14.40 -8.18
N LEU A 101 -2.77 14.47 -7.97
CA LEU A 101 -3.73 14.95 -8.95
C LEU A 101 -3.82 16.48 -8.97
N SER A 102 -3.83 17.07 -7.78
CA SER A 102 -3.96 18.51 -7.62
C SER A 102 -3.20 18.98 -6.39
N ALA A 103 -2.76 20.22 -6.43
CA ALA A 103 -2.17 20.91 -5.29
C ALA A 103 -2.62 22.36 -5.34
N THR A 104 -2.85 22.95 -4.17
CA THR A 104 -3.24 24.35 -4.03
C THR A 104 -2.38 25.05 -2.99
N ALA A 105 -2.14 26.34 -3.20
CA ALA A 105 -1.53 27.24 -2.24
C ALA A 105 -2.40 28.51 -2.15
N ASN A 106 -2.93 28.78 -0.97
CA ASN A 106 -3.88 29.86 -0.72
C ASN A 106 -5.07 29.86 -1.71
N GLY A 107 -5.63 28.67 -1.95
CA GLY A 107 -6.74 28.44 -2.88
C GLY A 107 -6.37 28.50 -4.37
N LYS A 108 -5.13 28.83 -4.73
CA LYS A 108 -4.67 28.85 -6.13
C LYS A 108 -4.08 27.50 -6.51
N ALA A 109 -4.57 26.92 -7.61
CA ALA A 109 -4.05 25.67 -8.13
C ALA A 109 -2.59 25.80 -8.60
N ALA A 110 -1.81 24.75 -8.37
CA ALA A 110 -0.48 24.59 -8.93
C ALA A 110 -0.54 24.45 -10.47
N SER A 111 0.48 24.92 -11.16
CA SER A 111 0.63 24.70 -12.60
C SER A 111 0.90 23.22 -12.91
N ALA A 112 0.62 22.79 -14.14
CA ALA A 112 0.89 21.43 -14.60
C ALA A 112 2.38 21.05 -14.49
N ASP A 113 3.29 21.99 -14.81
CA ASP A 113 4.73 21.77 -14.68
C ASP A 113 5.14 21.55 -13.22
N LEU A 114 4.55 22.32 -12.30
CA LEU A 114 4.80 22.15 -10.87
C LEU A 114 4.24 20.81 -10.36
N LEU A 115 3.04 20.41 -10.78
CA LEU A 115 2.49 19.10 -10.44
C LEU A 115 3.38 17.96 -10.96
N THR A 116 3.97 18.12 -12.14
CA THR A 116 4.92 17.14 -12.70
C THR A 116 6.18 17.04 -11.84
N GLN A 117 6.75 18.16 -11.41
CA GLN A 117 7.92 18.20 -10.52
C GLN A 117 7.61 17.58 -9.15
N ILE A 118 6.42 17.85 -8.60
CA ILE A 118 5.95 17.27 -7.33
C ILE A 118 5.84 15.75 -7.47
N ASN A 119 5.19 15.27 -8.53
CA ASN A 119 5.03 13.83 -8.78
C ASN A 119 6.37 13.10 -8.92
N ALA A 120 7.34 13.69 -9.62
CA ALA A 120 8.69 13.13 -9.73
C ALA A 120 9.39 13.03 -8.35
N SER A 121 9.23 14.06 -7.51
CA SER A 121 9.82 14.13 -6.17
C SER A 121 9.19 13.14 -5.18
N ILE A 122 7.86 13.01 -5.19
CA ILE A 122 7.11 12.09 -4.33
C ILE A 122 7.41 10.64 -4.72
N SER A 123 7.41 10.33 -6.01
CA SER A 123 7.71 8.98 -6.51
C SER A 123 9.07 8.47 -6.01
N THR A 124 10.08 9.34 -6.02
CA THR A 124 11.43 9.03 -5.52
C THR A 124 11.45 8.85 -4.00
N SER A 125 10.83 9.79 -3.27
CA SER A 125 10.78 9.77 -1.80
C SER A 125 10.06 8.53 -1.28
N TRP A 126 8.92 8.19 -1.88
CA TRP A 126 8.13 7.03 -1.49
C TRP A 126 8.86 5.72 -1.76
N ARG A 127 9.50 5.58 -2.93
CA ARG A 127 10.32 4.42 -3.25
C ARG A 127 11.45 4.23 -2.24
N ASN A 128 12.12 5.30 -1.85
CA ASN A 128 13.19 5.26 -0.85
C ASN A 128 12.67 4.91 0.55
N TYR A 129 11.49 5.42 0.94
CA TYR A 129 10.85 5.04 2.19
C TYR A 129 10.48 3.55 2.21
N TRP A 130 9.93 3.03 1.11
CA TRP A 130 9.49 1.65 1.01
C TRP A 130 10.65 0.65 0.98
N LYS A 131 11.78 1.02 0.37
CA LYS A 131 12.96 0.16 0.22
C LYS A 131 13.47 -0.30 1.59
N GLY A 132 13.38 -1.61 1.85
CA GLY A 132 13.92 -2.26 3.04
C GLY A 132 13.09 -2.12 4.32
N LYS A 133 12.00 -1.33 4.32
CA LYS A 133 11.14 -1.14 5.51
C LYS A 133 9.86 -1.97 5.49
N HIS A 134 9.42 -2.39 4.32
CA HIS A 134 8.17 -3.13 4.16
C HIS A 134 8.42 -4.42 3.37
N PRO A 135 8.63 -5.56 4.06
CA PRO A 135 8.62 -6.86 3.40
C PRO A 135 7.24 -7.18 2.81
N GLY A 136 7.20 -8.08 1.84
CA GLY A 136 5.98 -8.49 1.14
C GLY A 136 5.58 -7.60 -0.03
N TYR A 137 4.57 -8.06 -0.78
CA TYR A 137 4.02 -7.37 -1.95
C TYR A 137 2.61 -6.88 -1.65
N VAL A 138 2.34 -5.62 -1.94
CA VAL A 138 0.97 -5.07 -1.87
C VAL A 138 0.20 -5.54 -3.09
N THR A 139 -0.95 -6.17 -2.88
CA THR A 139 -1.80 -6.70 -3.95
C THR A 139 -3.07 -5.89 -4.17
N ALA A 140 -3.54 -5.22 -3.12
CA ALA A 140 -4.70 -4.35 -3.17
C ALA A 140 -4.53 -3.15 -2.25
N LEU A 141 -5.14 -2.03 -2.63
CA LEU A 141 -5.28 -0.85 -1.79
C LEU A 141 -6.63 -0.20 -2.09
N SER A 142 -7.36 0.14 -1.03
CA SER A 142 -8.62 0.89 -1.09
C SER A 142 -8.60 2.04 -0.10
N VAL A 143 -9.22 3.16 -0.46
CA VAL A 143 -9.46 4.31 0.41
C VAL A 143 -10.96 4.54 0.48
N SER A 144 -11.52 4.52 1.68
CA SER A 144 -12.91 4.91 2.00
C SER A 144 -12.96 6.34 2.50
N ASP A 145 -14.15 6.78 2.96
CA ASP A 145 -14.35 8.09 3.60
C ASP A 145 -13.60 8.25 4.94
N ASP A 146 -13.13 7.17 5.54
CA ASP A 146 -12.61 7.18 6.92
C ASP A 146 -11.44 6.21 7.15
N SER A 147 -11.06 5.43 6.15
CA SER A 147 -10.01 4.42 6.30
C SER A 147 -9.25 4.15 5.01
N ILE A 148 -8.00 3.72 5.18
CA ILE A 148 -7.18 3.19 4.11
C ILE A 148 -6.83 1.74 4.44
N THR A 149 -7.11 0.86 3.50
CA THR A 149 -6.82 -0.57 3.62
C THR A 149 -5.83 -0.96 2.55
N TRP A 150 -4.79 -1.71 2.93
CA TRP A 150 -3.94 -2.40 1.96
C TRP A 150 -3.80 -3.88 2.32
N THR A 151 -3.77 -4.70 1.28
CA THR A 151 -3.55 -6.14 1.39
C THR A 151 -2.12 -6.44 0.95
N LYS A 152 -1.40 -7.17 1.80
CA LYS A 152 -0.02 -7.61 1.58
C LYS A 152 0.05 -9.12 1.54
N VAL A 153 0.95 -9.62 0.70
CA VAL A 153 1.28 -11.03 0.59
C VAL A 153 2.75 -11.24 0.92
N TYR A 154 3.05 -12.21 1.77
CA TYR A 154 4.41 -12.62 2.15
C TYR A 154 4.63 -14.07 1.72
N GLY A 155 5.70 -14.33 0.96
CA GLY A 155 5.98 -15.66 0.40
C GLY A 155 6.66 -15.54 -0.97
N SER A 156 7.20 -16.65 -1.48
CA SER A 156 7.58 -16.76 -2.89
C SER A 156 6.31 -16.63 -3.73
N VAL A 157 6.25 -15.63 -4.61
CA VAL A 157 5.29 -15.65 -5.72
C VAL A 157 5.92 -16.40 -6.88
#